data_AF-A0A4Q4W5I8-F1
#
_entry.id   AF-A0A4Q4W5I8-F1
#
_cell.length_a   1.000
_cell.length_b   1.000
_cell.length_c   1.000
_cell.angle_alpha   90.00
_cell.angle_beta   90.00
_cell.angle_gamma   90.00
#
_symmetry.space_group_name_H-M   'P 1'
#
loop_
_entity.id
_entity.type
_entity.pdbx_description
1 polymer ?
#
loop_
_entity_poly.entity_id
_entity_poly.type
_entity_poly.pdbx_seq_one_letter_code
_entity_poly.pdbx_strand_id
1 'polypeptide(L)'
;MAKDLVKTSILIISDTHCAPLTDEDASGHSAPRPTEPFKAPLPPADLLIHCGDLTMTGRKAEYHATLDMLKHIDAPVKLVIAGNHDLTLDRDFVRSHGHERGITAVTDSQWIAARDLWTAPHGRARQERVTFLDEGEHTITLANGARVNIYTSPYTPEFMDWGFPYSRGEDRFNPADVSFSDARNIAQAPVRSFSASPGSPIDIMITHGPPWGRLDQVPQGDGTVMNTGCSHLLRAVMRARPLIHCFGHIHEGHGAERIEWSEAAEELLRSKVERGQWERTTGPAWEAGVKFRQDGIARIEPDVEAAKADRAIIAGVSSDSGSPLERGRDTLFVNAAIMDQETSDDPSGIGMNAADRSYRFLDPWGADEEASPGRVHADHFATPASAPLPEDRTSEHDPTRISDGTGTGRDGTRKG
;
A
#
# COMPACT_ATOMS: atom_id res chain seq x y z
N MET A 1 0.02 -8.11 -35.94
CA MET A 1 -1.25 -7.53 -35.47
C MET A 1 -0.91 -6.64 -34.30
N ALA A 2 -1.52 -5.45 -34.17
CA ALA A 2 -1.52 -4.77 -32.88
C ALA A 2 -2.22 -5.70 -31.88
N LYS A 3 -1.72 -5.79 -30.64
CA LYS A 3 -2.51 -6.41 -29.56
C LYS A 3 -3.59 -5.40 -29.20
N ASP A 4 -4.86 -5.79 -29.34
CA ASP A 4 -5.96 -4.95 -28.87
C ASP A 4 -5.78 -4.67 -27.37
N LEU A 5 -5.81 -3.39 -27.00
CA LEU A 5 -5.64 -2.98 -25.61
C LEU A 5 -6.95 -3.23 -24.87
N VAL A 6 -6.88 -3.99 -23.78
CA VAL A 6 -8.04 -4.29 -22.92
C VAL A 6 -8.12 -3.25 -21.81
N LYS A 7 -9.15 -2.41 -21.83
CA LYS A 7 -9.42 -1.46 -20.74
C LYS A 7 -9.65 -2.25 -19.45
N THR A 8 -8.93 -1.89 -18.40
CA THR A 8 -8.87 -2.62 -17.14
C THR A 8 -8.95 -1.62 -15.99
N SER A 9 -9.86 -1.82 -15.03
CA SER A 9 -9.88 -1.05 -13.78
C SER A 9 -9.01 -1.73 -12.72
N ILE A 10 -8.21 -0.94 -12.00
CA ILE A 10 -7.28 -1.44 -10.97
C ILE A 10 -7.53 -0.64 -9.69
N LEU A 11 -7.88 -1.33 -8.61
CA LEU A 11 -7.98 -0.78 -7.27
C LEU A 11 -6.69 -1.10 -6.50
N ILE A 12 -6.04 -0.07 -5.96
CA ILE A 12 -4.74 -0.18 -5.30
C ILE A 12 -4.90 0.32 -3.87
N ILE A 13 -4.50 -0.51 -2.91
CA ILE A 13 -4.49 -0.22 -1.47
C ILE A 13 -3.16 -0.68 -0.85
N SER A 14 -2.81 -0.18 0.32
CA SER A 14 -1.66 -0.62 1.10
C SER A 14 -1.85 -0.27 2.57
N ASP A 15 -1.07 -0.91 3.44
CA ASP A 15 -0.95 -0.54 4.85
C ASP A 15 -2.30 -0.59 5.59
N THR A 16 -3.19 -1.51 5.20
CA THR A 16 -4.50 -1.65 5.84
C THR A 16 -4.37 -2.06 7.31
N HIS A 17 -3.27 -2.70 7.71
CA HIS A 17 -3.03 -3.12 9.10
C HIS A 17 -4.24 -3.85 9.73
N CYS A 18 -4.84 -4.75 8.95
CA CYS A 18 -6.10 -5.46 9.23
C CYS A 18 -7.34 -4.60 9.59
N ALA A 19 -7.36 -3.31 9.23
CA ALA A 19 -8.52 -2.43 9.37
C ALA A 19 -9.75 -2.97 8.59
N PRO A 20 -10.96 -2.89 9.18
CA PRO A 20 -12.20 -3.25 8.50
C PRO A 20 -12.65 -2.15 7.53
N LEU A 21 -13.51 -2.50 6.57
CA LEU A 21 -14.18 -1.55 5.66
C LEU A 21 -15.46 -0.93 6.25
N THR A 22 -15.73 -1.18 7.53
CA THR A 22 -16.98 -0.83 8.21
C THR A 22 -16.69 -0.19 9.56
N ASP A 23 -17.55 0.76 9.97
CA ASP A 23 -17.48 1.39 11.30
C ASP A 23 -17.85 0.43 12.46
N GLU A 24 -18.37 -0.77 12.16
CA GLU A 24 -18.72 -1.79 13.16
C GLU A 24 -17.52 -2.64 13.60
N ASP A 25 -17.02 -2.41 14.82
CA ASP A 25 -16.14 -3.34 15.53
C ASP A 25 -16.94 -4.55 16.05
N ALA A 26 -16.97 -5.63 15.25
CA ALA A 26 -17.47 -6.93 15.68
C ALA A 26 -16.43 -7.77 16.47
N SER A 27 -15.24 -7.23 16.74
CA SER A 27 -14.06 -7.96 17.20
C SER A 27 -13.63 -7.66 18.63
N GLY A 28 -13.98 -6.50 19.19
CA GLY A 28 -13.54 -6.04 20.51
C GLY A 28 -12.04 -5.82 20.63
N HIS A 29 -11.34 -5.67 19.50
CA HIS A 29 -9.91 -5.40 19.42
C HIS A 29 -9.67 -3.97 18.93
N SER A 30 -8.54 -3.38 19.33
CA SER A 30 -8.08 -2.07 18.87
C SER A 30 -7.55 -2.13 17.42
N ALA A 31 -8.40 -2.54 16.47
CA ALA A 31 -8.13 -2.36 15.06
C ALA A 31 -8.17 -0.86 14.73
N PRO A 32 -7.21 -0.34 13.94
CA PRO A 32 -7.20 1.08 13.59
C PRO A 32 -8.39 1.37 12.66
N ARG A 33 -8.99 2.56 12.80
CA ARG A 33 -10.26 2.88 12.13
C ARG A 33 -10.04 3.20 10.65
N PRO A 34 -10.91 2.74 9.73
CA PRO A 34 -10.83 3.10 8.33
C PRO A 34 -10.95 4.62 8.14
N THR A 35 -10.10 5.19 7.27
CA THR A 35 -10.28 6.55 6.78
C THR A 35 -11.58 6.67 5.97
N GLU A 36 -12.20 7.85 5.93
CA GLU A 36 -13.50 8.04 5.24
C GLU A 36 -13.59 7.51 3.80
N PRO A 37 -12.59 7.66 2.90
CA PRO A 37 -12.67 7.05 1.58
C PRO A 37 -12.58 5.51 1.62
N PHE A 38 -11.88 4.92 2.61
CA PHE A 38 -11.71 3.47 2.74
C PHE A 38 -12.90 2.80 3.47
N LYS A 39 -14.11 3.04 2.97
CA LYS A 39 -15.36 2.48 3.54
C LYS A 39 -16.17 1.74 2.50
N ALA A 40 -16.78 0.63 2.90
CA ALA A 40 -17.62 -0.17 2.04
C ALA A 40 -18.91 0.58 1.60
N PRO A 41 -19.39 0.37 0.35
CA PRO A 41 -18.74 -0.40 -0.71
C PRO A 41 -17.61 0.39 -1.39
N LEU A 42 -16.45 -0.25 -1.59
CA LEU A 42 -15.42 0.24 -2.51
C LEU A 42 -15.86 0.02 -3.96
N PRO A 43 -15.37 0.82 -4.93
CA PRO A 43 -15.73 0.66 -6.33
C PRO A 43 -15.23 -0.68 -6.91
N PRO A 44 -15.99 -1.33 -7.80
CA PRO A 44 -15.62 -2.60 -8.39
C PRO A 44 -14.43 -2.46 -9.35
N ALA A 45 -13.54 -3.46 -9.35
CA ALA A 45 -12.32 -3.46 -10.18
C ALA A 45 -12.08 -4.80 -10.87
N ASP A 46 -11.49 -4.79 -12.08
CA ASP A 46 -11.00 -6.03 -12.72
C ASP A 46 -9.87 -6.69 -11.90
N LEU A 47 -9.09 -5.87 -11.20
CA LEU A 47 -7.91 -6.25 -10.43
C LEU A 47 -7.83 -5.41 -9.14
N LEU A 48 -7.63 -6.06 -8.00
CA LEU A 48 -7.17 -5.43 -6.76
C LEU A 48 -5.70 -5.76 -6.50
N ILE A 49 -4.95 -4.76 -6.02
CA ILE A 49 -3.56 -4.88 -5.54
C ILE A 49 -3.48 -4.37 -4.09
N HIS A 50 -2.87 -5.15 -3.20
CA HIS A 50 -2.44 -4.71 -1.86
C HIS A 50 -0.92 -4.70 -1.75
N CYS A 51 -0.32 -3.54 -1.48
CA CYS A 51 1.14 -3.34 -1.52
C CYS A 51 1.87 -3.68 -0.18
N GLY A 52 1.40 -4.68 0.56
CA GLY A 52 1.98 -5.05 1.86
C GLY A 52 1.38 -4.33 3.06
N ASP A 53 1.88 -4.67 4.24
CA ASP A 53 1.31 -4.35 5.56
C ASP A 53 -0.17 -4.72 5.65
N LEU A 54 -0.39 -6.03 5.41
CA LEU A 54 -1.67 -6.69 5.52
C LEU A 54 -2.16 -6.73 6.98
N THR A 55 -1.23 -6.70 7.94
CA THR A 55 -1.46 -6.93 9.37
C THR A 55 -0.68 -5.95 10.26
N MET A 56 -0.84 -6.08 11.58
CA MET A 56 -0.06 -5.32 12.58
C MET A 56 1.23 -6.04 13.01
N THR A 57 1.20 -7.38 13.13
CA THR A 57 2.34 -8.17 13.62
C THR A 57 2.46 -9.56 12.97
N GLY A 58 1.79 -9.79 11.84
CA GLY A 58 1.81 -11.07 11.12
C GLY A 58 1.13 -12.20 11.89
N ARG A 59 0.18 -11.93 12.79
CA ARG A 59 -0.52 -12.99 13.53
C ARG A 59 -1.56 -13.67 12.65
N LYS A 60 -1.77 -14.96 12.84
CA LYS A 60 -2.78 -15.74 12.10
C LYS A 60 -4.19 -15.11 12.15
N ALA A 61 -4.59 -14.57 13.31
CA ALA A 61 -5.89 -13.90 13.46
C ALA A 61 -5.98 -12.61 12.62
N GLU A 62 -4.89 -11.83 12.55
CA GLU A 62 -4.81 -10.62 11.73
C GLU A 62 -4.92 -10.99 10.24
N TYR A 63 -4.21 -12.02 9.77
CA TYR A 63 -4.38 -12.51 8.38
C TYR A 63 -5.80 -13.00 8.08
N HIS A 64 -6.52 -13.54 9.07
CA HIS A 64 -7.94 -13.85 8.89
C HIS A 64 -8.76 -12.57 8.71
N ALA A 65 -8.58 -11.55 9.55
CA ALA A 65 -9.25 -10.26 9.42
C ALA A 65 -8.94 -9.56 8.07
N THR A 66 -7.70 -9.57 7.59
CA THR A 66 -7.36 -9.02 6.27
C THR A 66 -8.08 -9.76 5.14
N LEU A 67 -8.17 -11.10 5.22
CA LEU A 67 -8.91 -11.89 4.22
C LEU A 67 -10.42 -11.64 4.29
N ASP A 68 -10.98 -11.44 5.49
CA ASP A 68 -12.37 -11.02 5.65
C ASP A 68 -12.63 -9.63 5.05
N MET A 69 -11.73 -8.66 5.27
CA MET A 69 -11.77 -7.35 4.61
C MET A 69 -11.73 -7.49 3.08
N LEU A 70 -10.70 -8.16 2.54
CA LEU A 70 -10.51 -8.33 1.10
C LEU A 70 -11.71 -8.98 0.43
N LYS A 71 -12.34 -9.97 1.08
CA LYS A 71 -13.53 -10.68 0.58
C LYS A 71 -14.73 -9.77 0.32
N HIS A 72 -14.86 -8.64 1.00
CA HIS A 72 -15.94 -7.67 0.78
C HIS A 72 -15.72 -6.76 -0.44
N ILE A 73 -14.53 -6.77 -1.04
CA ILE A 73 -14.21 -5.93 -2.20
C ILE A 73 -14.56 -6.68 -3.50
N ASP A 74 -15.36 -6.05 -4.37
CA ASP A 74 -15.75 -6.62 -5.66
C ASP A 74 -14.59 -6.53 -6.67
N ALA A 75 -13.79 -7.59 -6.71
CA ALA A 75 -12.69 -7.75 -7.65
C ALA A 75 -12.48 -9.23 -7.99
N PRO A 76 -12.56 -9.66 -9.27
CA PRO A 76 -12.38 -11.06 -9.66
C PRO A 76 -10.98 -11.62 -9.36
N VAL A 77 -9.96 -10.74 -9.39
CA VAL A 77 -8.56 -11.07 -9.09
C VAL A 77 -8.07 -10.13 -7.99
N LYS A 78 -7.48 -10.69 -6.94
CA LYS A 78 -6.89 -9.97 -5.81
C LYS A 78 -5.44 -10.41 -5.63
N LEU A 79 -4.50 -9.47 -5.74
CA LEU A 79 -3.06 -9.71 -5.60
C LEU A 79 -2.57 -9.03 -4.33
N VAL A 80 -1.74 -9.72 -3.55
CA VAL A 80 -1.13 -9.16 -2.33
C VAL A 80 0.36 -9.49 -2.28
N ILE A 81 1.16 -8.58 -1.73
CA ILE A 81 2.51 -8.85 -1.22
C ILE A 81 2.49 -8.71 0.31
N ALA A 82 3.57 -9.13 0.98
CA ALA A 82 3.81 -8.79 2.38
C ALA A 82 4.43 -7.39 2.53
N GLY A 83 4.30 -6.79 3.70
CA GLY A 83 5.11 -5.65 4.16
C GLY A 83 5.88 -5.96 5.45
N ASN A 84 6.51 -4.95 6.06
CA ASN A 84 7.38 -5.15 7.22
C ASN A 84 6.63 -5.55 8.51
N HIS A 85 5.33 -5.27 8.60
CA HIS A 85 4.48 -5.73 9.72
C HIS A 85 4.02 -7.20 9.57
N ASP A 86 4.15 -7.80 8.40
CA ASP A 86 3.72 -9.18 8.13
C ASP A 86 4.75 -10.23 8.61
N LEU A 87 5.23 -10.06 9.84
CA LEU A 87 6.42 -10.69 10.43
C LEU A 87 6.54 -12.20 10.20
N THR A 88 5.45 -12.96 10.33
CA THR A 88 5.53 -14.42 10.20
C THR A 88 5.64 -14.92 8.76
N LEU A 89 5.50 -14.05 7.75
CA LEU A 89 5.82 -14.38 6.35
C LEU A 89 7.31 -14.23 6.02
N ASP A 90 8.08 -13.50 6.83
CA ASP A 90 9.55 -13.47 6.75
C ASP A 90 10.15 -14.61 7.58
N ARG A 91 10.73 -15.60 6.89
CA ARG A 91 11.36 -16.75 7.51
C ARG A 91 12.61 -16.39 8.31
N ASP A 92 13.38 -15.41 7.83
CA ASP A 92 14.65 -15.04 8.45
C ASP A 92 14.37 -14.20 9.71
N PHE A 93 13.37 -13.31 9.67
CA PHE A 93 12.87 -12.62 10.86
C PHE A 93 12.36 -13.57 11.95
N VAL A 94 11.53 -14.56 11.57
CA VAL A 94 11.04 -15.62 12.50
C VAL A 94 12.19 -16.42 13.13
N ARG A 95 13.34 -16.51 12.45
CA ARG A 95 14.53 -17.20 12.94
C ARG A 95 15.44 -16.35 13.83
N SER A 96 15.45 -15.03 13.67
CA SER A 96 16.29 -14.14 14.49
C SER A 96 15.59 -13.64 15.76
N HIS A 97 14.28 -13.39 15.74
CA HIS A 97 13.59 -12.62 16.79
C HIS A 97 12.67 -13.45 17.71
N GLY A 98 13.19 -14.60 18.16
CA GLY A 98 12.48 -15.46 19.10
C GLY A 98 12.19 -14.79 20.45
N HIS A 99 10.98 -15.02 20.97
CA HIS A 99 10.43 -14.51 22.23
C HIS A 99 10.09 -13.01 22.30
N GLU A 100 10.85 -12.10 21.69
CA GLU A 100 10.71 -10.65 21.97
C GLU A 100 9.42 -10.00 21.40
N ARG A 101 8.83 -10.56 20.33
CA ARG A 101 7.58 -10.04 19.71
C ARG A 101 6.40 -11.03 19.72
N GLY A 102 6.40 -12.01 20.62
CA GLY A 102 5.36 -13.07 20.67
C GLY A 102 5.53 -14.19 19.64
N ILE A 103 6.60 -14.15 18.84
CA ILE A 103 7.11 -15.26 18.04
C ILE A 103 7.63 -16.33 19.01
N THR A 104 6.76 -17.29 19.33
CA THR A 104 7.03 -18.34 20.32
C THR A 104 7.68 -19.54 19.65
N ALA A 105 8.90 -19.85 20.12
CA ALA A 105 9.86 -20.81 19.55
C ALA A 105 10.45 -20.40 18.19
N VAL A 106 11.79 -20.29 18.16
CA VAL A 106 12.63 -20.09 16.96
C VAL A 106 12.56 -21.33 16.07
N THR A 107 11.46 -21.47 15.33
CA THR A 107 11.17 -22.61 14.46
C THR A 107 10.41 -22.15 13.24
N ASP A 108 10.68 -22.78 12.09
CA ASP A 108 9.97 -22.52 10.83
C ASP A 108 8.44 -22.78 10.93
N SER A 109 7.91 -23.30 12.04
CA SER A 109 6.51 -23.71 12.18
C SER A 109 5.51 -22.56 12.03
N GLN A 110 5.80 -21.38 12.59
CA GLN A 110 4.96 -20.19 12.44
C GLN A 110 4.97 -19.70 10.99
N TRP A 111 6.16 -19.67 10.36
CA TRP A 111 6.32 -19.31 8.96
C TRP A 111 5.62 -20.29 8.01
N ILE A 112 5.74 -21.60 8.23
CA ILE A 112 5.00 -22.63 7.47
C ILE A 112 3.49 -22.39 7.60
N ALA A 113 2.97 -22.17 8.81
CA ALA A 113 1.54 -21.96 9.03
C ALA A 113 1.01 -20.67 8.37
N ALA A 114 1.80 -19.60 8.34
CA ALA A 114 1.47 -18.37 7.61
C ALA A 114 1.51 -18.60 6.09
N ARG A 115 2.58 -19.21 5.58
CA ARG A 115 2.73 -19.54 4.16
C ARG A 115 1.64 -20.48 3.64
N ASP A 116 1.24 -21.47 4.41
CA ASP A 116 0.16 -22.40 4.04
C ASP A 116 -1.19 -21.68 3.95
N LEU A 117 -1.49 -20.75 4.86
CA LEU A 117 -2.72 -19.94 4.82
C LEU A 117 -2.82 -19.11 3.53
N TRP A 118 -1.69 -18.55 3.07
CA TRP A 118 -1.61 -17.65 1.92
C TRP A 118 -1.39 -18.33 0.57
N THR A 119 -0.63 -19.44 0.53
CA THR A 119 -0.10 -19.98 -0.74
C THR A 119 -0.52 -21.43 -1.05
N ALA A 120 -0.85 -22.26 -0.05
CA ALA A 120 -1.22 -23.64 -0.29
C ALA A 120 -2.54 -23.76 -1.11
N PRO A 121 -2.74 -24.82 -1.92
CA PRO A 121 -3.97 -25.02 -2.69
C PRO A 121 -5.25 -25.10 -1.84
N HIS A 122 -5.11 -25.42 -0.55
CA HIS A 122 -6.20 -25.45 0.43
C HIS A 122 -6.12 -24.31 1.46
N GLY A 123 -5.18 -23.38 1.28
CA GLY A 123 -5.05 -22.17 2.08
C GLY A 123 -6.23 -21.24 1.83
N ARG A 124 -6.65 -20.52 2.88
CA ARG A 124 -7.84 -19.65 2.85
C ARG A 124 -7.75 -18.61 1.73
N ALA A 125 -6.59 -17.98 1.55
CA ALA A 125 -6.39 -16.96 0.53
C ALA A 125 -6.73 -17.49 -0.88
N ARG A 126 -6.21 -18.66 -1.24
CA ARG A 126 -6.48 -19.32 -2.54
C ARG A 126 -7.96 -19.68 -2.71
N GLN A 127 -8.63 -20.15 -1.66
CA GLN A 127 -10.07 -20.45 -1.68
C GLN A 127 -10.92 -19.19 -1.91
N GLU A 128 -10.49 -18.04 -1.38
CA GLU A 128 -11.17 -16.75 -1.50
C GLU A 128 -10.65 -15.90 -2.69
N ARG A 129 -9.94 -16.53 -3.64
CA ARG A 129 -9.37 -15.92 -4.87
C ARG A 129 -8.34 -14.81 -4.63
N VAL A 130 -7.72 -14.79 -3.45
CA VAL A 130 -6.57 -13.95 -3.14
C VAL A 130 -5.28 -14.70 -3.51
N THR A 131 -4.39 -14.01 -4.21
CA THR A 131 -3.08 -14.55 -4.62
C THR A 131 -1.97 -13.76 -3.94
N PHE A 132 -1.27 -14.41 -3.03
CA PHE A 132 -0.01 -13.91 -2.51
C PHE A 132 1.10 -14.04 -3.57
N LEU A 133 1.91 -12.99 -3.73
CA LEU A 133 3.02 -12.93 -4.66
C LEU A 133 4.35 -12.81 -3.91
N ASP A 134 5.23 -13.81 -4.10
CA ASP A 134 6.62 -13.77 -3.65
C ASP A 134 7.45 -12.74 -4.44
N GLU A 135 8.67 -12.43 -4.00
CA GLU A 135 9.57 -11.54 -4.75
C GLU A 135 9.89 -12.09 -6.15
N GLY A 136 9.89 -11.22 -7.16
CA GLY A 136 10.28 -11.54 -8.54
C GLY A 136 9.20 -11.24 -9.57
N GLU A 137 9.28 -11.92 -10.72
CA GLU A 137 8.40 -11.67 -11.88
C GLU A 137 7.23 -12.64 -11.95
N HIS A 138 6.04 -12.09 -12.17
CA HIS A 138 4.77 -12.82 -12.29
C HIS A 138 4.06 -12.45 -13.59
N THR A 139 3.16 -13.32 -14.04
CA THR A 139 2.21 -12.95 -15.10
C THR A 139 0.81 -13.42 -14.76
N ILE A 140 -0.11 -12.48 -14.71
CA ILE A 140 -1.50 -12.70 -14.34
C ILE A 140 -2.38 -12.48 -15.58
N THR A 141 -3.35 -13.37 -15.79
CA THR A 141 -4.42 -13.17 -16.79
C THR A 141 -5.70 -12.83 -16.03
N LEU A 142 -6.31 -11.69 -16.35
CA LEU A 142 -7.52 -11.19 -15.72
C LEU A 142 -8.78 -11.76 -16.40
N ALA A 143 -9.91 -11.65 -15.71
CA ALA A 143 -11.20 -12.15 -16.21
C ALA A 143 -11.65 -11.45 -17.52
N ASN A 144 -11.27 -10.19 -17.71
CA ASN A 144 -11.51 -9.42 -18.95
C ASN A 144 -10.59 -9.82 -20.13
N GLY A 145 -9.68 -10.78 -19.94
CA GLY A 145 -8.73 -11.26 -20.94
C GLY A 145 -7.41 -10.49 -21.02
N ALA A 146 -7.24 -9.41 -20.25
CA ALA A 146 -5.96 -8.72 -20.13
C ALA A 146 -4.89 -9.65 -19.52
N ARG A 147 -3.64 -9.51 -19.99
CA ARG A 147 -2.48 -10.22 -19.44
C ARG A 147 -1.46 -9.19 -18.96
N VAL A 148 -1.17 -9.22 -17.66
CA VAL A 148 -0.35 -8.22 -16.95
C VAL A 148 0.92 -8.90 -16.45
N ASN A 149 2.07 -8.38 -16.85
CA ASN A 149 3.38 -8.75 -16.33
C ASN A 149 3.69 -7.88 -15.09
N ILE A 150 3.96 -8.52 -13.96
CA ILE A 150 4.11 -7.84 -12.68
C ILE A 150 5.51 -8.16 -12.13
N TYR A 151 6.16 -7.19 -11.49
CA TYR A 151 7.29 -7.44 -10.60
C TYR A 151 6.90 -7.10 -9.16
N THR A 152 7.26 -7.95 -8.21
CA THR A 152 6.92 -7.80 -6.79
C THR A 152 8.14 -7.85 -5.87
N SER A 153 8.13 -7.10 -4.76
CA SER A 153 9.06 -7.31 -3.64
C SER A 153 8.51 -6.75 -2.32
N PRO A 154 8.48 -7.53 -1.23
CA PRO A 154 8.05 -7.05 0.09
C PRO A 154 9.13 -6.23 0.82
N TYR A 155 10.36 -6.21 0.31
CA TYR A 155 11.52 -5.74 1.05
C TYR A 155 11.65 -4.20 1.07
N THR A 156 12.02 -3.64 2.22
CA THR A 156 12.28 -2.21 2.42
C THR A 156 13.68 -1.94 2.99
N PRO A 157 14.28 -0.75 2.74
CA PRO A 157 15.52 -0.38 3.41
C PRO A 157 15.29 -0.30 4.92
N GLU A 158 16.15 -0.97 5.68
CA GLU A 158 16.05 -1.18 7.13
C GLU A 158 15.56 0.06 7.89
N PHE A 159 14.41 -0.10 8.55
CA PHE A 159 13.79 0.89 9.42
C PHE A 159 13.30 0.17 10.68
N MET A 160 14.02 0.37 11.79
CA MET A 160 13.86 -0.41 13.02
C MET A 160 13.97 -1.94 12.76
N ASP A 161 13.63 -2.73 13.78
CA ASP A 161 13.64 -4.18 13.74
C ASP A 161 12.28 -4.75 13.30
N TRP A 162 12.02 -4.75 11.98
CA TRP A 162 10.81 -5.30 11.37
C TRP A 162 11.13 -6.30 10.25
N GLY A 163 10.11 -6.96 9.70
CA GLY A 163 10.26 -7.98 8.65
C GLY A 163 10.71 -7.41 7.31
N PHE A 164 11.31 -8.26 6.48
CA PHE A 164 11.82 -7.97 5.13
C PHE A 164 12.83 -6.80 5.04
N PRO A 165 13.81 -6.65 5.95
CA PRO A 165 14.81 -5.57 5.87
C PRO A 165 15.92 -5.88 4.86
N TYR A 166 16.60 -4.82 4.39
CA TYR A 166 17.96 -4.86 3.85
C TYR A 166 18.66 -3.52 4.11
N SER A 167 19.98 -3.49 4.24
CA SER A 167 20.67 -2.24 4.57
C SER A 167 20.68 -1.26 3.38
N ARG A 168 20.63 0.05 3.63
CA ARG A 168 20.55 1.11 2.59
C ARG A 168 21.67 1.12 1.53
N GLY A 169 22.80 0.47 1.82
CA GLY A 169 23.92 0.28 0.87
C GLY A 169 23.81 -0.99 0.02
N GLU A 170 22.70 -1.73 0.13
CA GLU A 170 22.50 -2.99 -0.57
C GLU A 170 21.54 -2.85 -1.76
N ASP A 171 21.97 -3.37 -2.91
CA ASP A 171 21.19 -3.34 -4.13
C ASP A 171 20.43 -4.65 -4.32
N ARG A 172 19.13 -4.63 -4.01
CA ARG A 172 18.24 -5.78 -4.17
C ARG A 172 17.55 -5.84 -5.54
N PHE A 173 17.44 -4.72 -6.24
CA PHE A 173 16.56 -4.58 -7.42
C PHE A 173 17.30 -4.60 -8.75
N ASN A 174 18.61 -4.36 -8.76
CA ASN A 174 19.37 -4.17 -10.00
C ASN A 174 20.31 -5.35 -10.28
N PRO A 175 20.55 -5.68 -11.56
CA PRO A 175 21.72 -6.46 -11.95
C PRO A 175 23.03 -5.78 -11.50
N ALA A 176 24.02 -6.58 -11.08
CA ALA A 176 25.26 -6.07 -10.47
C ALA A 176 26.10 -5.16 -11.38
N ASP A 177 25.99 -5.32 -12.71
CA ASP A 177 26.65 -4.47 -13.69
C ASP A 177 26.07 -3.04 -13.70
N VAL A 178 24.79 -2.84 -13.36
CA VAL A 178 24.14 -1.51 -13.33
C VAL A 178 23.89 -0.93 -11.94
N SER A 179 24.19 -1.66 -10.86
CA SER A 179 24.24 -1.13 -9.48
C SER A 179 25.19 0.07 -9.32
N PHE A 180 24.93 0.92 -8.31
CA PHE A 180 25.84 1.99 -7.90
C PHE A 180 27.24 1.45 -7.56
N SER A 181 28.28 2.27 -7.72
CA SER A 181 29.68 1.86 -7.54
C SER A 181 30.07 1.55 -6.10
N ASP A 182 29.33 2.08 -5.13
CA ASP A 182 29.52 1.96 -3.67
C ASP A 182 28.59 0.91 -3.01
N ALA A 183 27.80 0.17 -3.80
CA ALA A 183 26.75 -0.70 -3.29
C ALA A 183 27.10 -2.19 -3.28
N ARG A 184 26.62 -2.91 -2.26
CA ARG A 184 26.66 -4.37 -2.19
C ARG A 184 25.46 -4.97 -2.93
N ASN A 185 25.66 -5.56 -4.10
CA ASN A 185 24.58 -6.23 -4.81
C ASN A 185 24.15 -7.51 -4.06
N ILE A 186 22.85 -7.65 -3.79
CA ILE A 186 22.22 -8.80 -3.12
C ILE A 186 21.01 -9.34 -3.90
N ALA A 187 20.83 -8.91 -5.15
CA ALA A 187 19.62 -9.15 -5.93
C ALA A 187 19.40 -10.64 -6.22
N GLN A 188 18.38 -11.24 -5.62
CA GLN A 188 17.99 -12.63 -5.89
C GLN A 188 17.12 -12.74 -7.16
N ALA A 189 16.27 -11.74 -7.40
CA ALA A 189 15.44 -11.60 -8.58
C ALA A 189 15.54 -10.17 -9.14
N PRO A 190 16.63 -9.78 -9.82
CA PRO A 190 16.81 -8.41 -10.30
C PRO A 190 15.75 -8.01 -11.34
N VAL A 191 15.27 -6.77 -11.25
CA VAL A 191 14.25 -6.20 -12.14
C VAL A 191 14.81 -6.06 -13.56
N ARG A 192 14.20 -6.74 -14.55
CA ARG A 192 14.59 -6.64 -15.97
C ARG A 192 14.42 -5.22 -16.52
N SER A 193 15.25 -4.84 -17.49
CA SER A 193 15.09 -3.56 -18.18
C SER A 193 13.98 -3.62 -19.22
N PHE A 194 13.37 -2.46 -19.51
CA PHE A 194 12.45 -2.28 -20.62
C PHE A 194 13.10 -2.72 -21.94
N SER A 195 14.31 -2.23 -22.19
CA SER A 195 15.11 -2.46 -23.40
C SER A 195 15.54 -3.91 -23.61
N ALA A 196 15.64 -4.73 -22.55
CA ALA A 196 15.96 -6.16 -22.67
C ALA A 196 14.74 -7.02 -23.04
N SER A 197 13.51 -6.55 -22.82
CA SER A 197 12.29 -7.32 -23.08
C SER A 197 11.14 -6.47 -23.63
N PRO A 198 11.33 -5.70 -24.72
CA PRO A 198 10.31 -4.77 -25.22
C PRO A 198 9.03 -5.46 -25.72
N GLY A 199 9.08 -6.75 -26.07
CA GLY A 199 7.90 -7.55 -26.43
C GLY A 199 7.11 -8.11 -25.23
N SER A 200 7.68 -8.02 -24.03
CA SER A 200 7.05 -8.42 -22.77
C SER A 200 7.63 -7.60 -21.59
N PRO A 201 7.43 -6.27 -21.57
CA PRO A 201 7.94 -5.39 -20.51
C PRO A 201 7.19 -5.63 -19.20
N ILE A 202 7.66 -5.05 -18.10
CA ILE A 202 6.89 -4.99 -16.85
C ILE A 202 5.75 -3.99 -17.06
N ASP A 203 4.54 -4.35 -16.66
CA ASP A 203 3.37 -3.48 -16.69
C ASP A 203 3.20 -2.77 -15.36
N ILE A 204 3.30 -3.53 -14.27
CA ILE A 204 3.14 -3.03 -12.90
C ILE A 204 4.32 -3.49 -12.04
N MET A 205 4.93 -2.57 -11.30
CA MET A 205 5.79 -2.91 -10.16
C MET A 205 4.99 -2.73 -8.86
N ILE A 206 5.08 -3.70 -7.96
CA ILE A 206 4.48 -3.64 -6.62
C ILE A 206 5.62 -3.82 -5.62
N THR A 207 5.96 -2.78 -4.87
CA THR A 207 6.90 -2.89 -3.75
C THR A 207 6.21 -2.47 -2.48
N HIS A 208 6.69 -2.91 -1.32
CA HIS A 208 6.11 -2.40 -0.08
C HIS A 208 6.52 -0.94 0.15
N GLY A 209 7.83 -0.66 0.16
CA GLY A 209 8.35 0.69 0.31
C GLY A 209 8.48 1.50 -0.99
N PRO A 210 8.59 2.84 -0.89
CA PRO A 210 8.68 3.74 -2.02
C PRO A 210 10.10 3.82 -2.64
N PRO A 211 10.22 4.26 -3.90
CA PRO A 211 11.49 4.66 -4.50
C PRO A 211 11.97 6.01 -3.96
N TRP A 212 13.29 6.23 -3.96
CA TRP A 212 13.90 7.44 -3.39
C TRP A 212 13.31 8.74 -3.94
N GLY A 213 12.98 9.65 -3.04
CA GLY A 213 12.54 11.01 -3.32
C GLY A 213 11.15 11.12 -3.92
N ARG A 214 10.40 10.02 -4.13
CA ARG A 214 9.06 9.99 -4.74
C ARG A 214 8.05 9.43 -3.75
N LEU A 215 7.15 10.28 -3.25
CA LEU A 215 6.12 9.89 -2.29
C LEU A 215 6.67 9.14 -1.05
N ASP A 216 7.88 9.53 -0.61
CA ASP A 216 8.68 8.89 0.45
C ASP A 216 9.12 9.87 1.56
N GLN A 217 8.46 11.03 1.62
CA GLN A 217 8.83 12.18 2.43
C GLN A 217 8.20 12.12 3.81
N VAL A 218 9.05 12.05 4.85
CA VAL A 218 8.64 12.07 6.26
C VAL A 218 9.04 13.41 6.88
N PRO A 219 8.09 14.23 7.37
CA PRO A 219 8.38 15.45 8.11
C PRO A 219 9.21 15.16 9.37
N GLN A 220 10.16 16.03 9.70
CA GLN A 220 11.02 15.92 10.88
C GLN A 220 10.63 16.96 11.93
N GLY A 221 10.90 16.68 13.21
CA GLY A 221 10.57 17.58 14.33
C GLY A 221 11.29 18.93 14.31
N ASP A 222 12.35 19.08 13.50
CA ASP A 222 13.07 20.34 13.27
C ASP A 222 12.51 21.17 12.10
N GLY A 223 11.42 20.70 11.46
CA GLY A 223 10.82 21.32 10.28
C GLY A 223 11.48 20.96 8.95
N THR A 224 12.48 20.07 8.94
CA THR A 224 13.01 19.49 7.70
C THR A 224 12.14 18.33 7.19
N VAL A 225 12.44 17.83 6.00
CA VAL A 225 11.78 16.66 5.39
C VAL A 225 12.84 15.66 5.00
N MET A 226 12.65 14.40 5.40
CA MET A 226 13.56 13.30 5.08
C MET A 226 12.95 12.40 4.01
N ASN A 227 13.69 12.17 2.93
CA ASN A 227 13.39 11.12 1.96
C ASN A 227 13.80 9.77 2.56
N THR A 228 12.88 8.82 2.64
CA THR A 228 13.10 7.50 3.28
C THR A 228 13.19 6.35 2.28
N GLY A 229 12.80 6.55 1.03
CA GLY A 229 12.69 5.52 0.01
C GLY A 229 14.02 4.94 -0.47
N CYS A 230 13.96 4.08 -1.48
CA CYS A 230 15.12 3.34 -1.97
C CYS A 230 15.68 3.88 -3.29
N SER A 231 16.94 4.30 -3.27
CA SER A 231 17.67 4.80 -4.47
C SER A 231 17.91 3.70 -5.50
N HIS A 232 18.17 2.48 -5.04
CA HIS A 232 18.26 1.29 -5.88
C HIS A 232 16.94 1.00 -6.58
N LEU A 233 15.81 1.20 -5.89
CA LEU A 233 14.48 1.01 -6.46
C LEU A 233 14.16 2.08 -7.51
N LEU A 234 14.42 3.38 -7.25
CA LEU A 234 14.22 4.42 -8.27
C LEU A 234 15.03 4.11 -9.55
N ARG A 235 16.29 3.69 -9.39
CA ARG A 235 17.16 3.28 -10.51
C ARG A 235 16.64 2.04 -11.24
N ALA A 236 16.03 1.09 -10.52
CA ALA A 236 15.39 -0.08 -11.12
C ALA A 236 14.15 0.30 -11.92
N VAL A 237 13.27 1.14 -11.36
CA VAL A 237 12.02 1.60 -12.01
C VAL A 237 12.32 2.42 -13.26
N MET A 238 13.28 3.36 -13.19
CA MET A 238 13.76 4.13 -14.35
C MET A 238 14.26 3.23 -15.50
N ARG A 239 14.86 2.07 -15.18
CA ARG A 239 15.33 1.08 -16.16
C ARG A 239 14.21 0.16 -16.67
N ALA A 240 13.28 -0.21 -15.79
CA ALA A 240 12.18 -1.13 -16.08
C ALA A 240 11.02 -0.48 -16.84
N ARG A 241 10.83 0.83 -16.62
CA ARG A 241 9.76 1.69 -17.16
C ARG A 241 8.37 1.02 -17.13
N PRO A 242 7.91 0.56 -15.95
CA PRO A 242 6.55 0.05 -15.80
C PRO A 242 5.54 1.17 -16.06
N LEU A 243 4.31 0.82 -16.44
CA LEU A 243 3.24 1.81 -16.54
C LEU A 243 2.81 2.31 -15.15
N ILE A 244 2.78 1.40 -14.17
CA ILE A 244 2.42 1.70 -12.78
C ILE A 244 3.51 1.15 -11.85
N HIS A 245 3.92 1.94 -10.86
CA HIS A 245 4.64 1.46 -9.69
C HIS A 245 3.83 1.82 -8.46
N CYS A 246 3.26 0.82 -7.79
CA CYS A 246 2.47 0.99 -6.58
C CYS A 246 3.18 0.44 -5.34
N PHE A 247 2.96 1.13 -4.22
CA PHE A 247 3.61 0.89 -2.93
C PHE A 247 2.82 1.55 -1.79
N GLY A 248 3.35 1.47 -0.57
CA GLY A 248 2.83 2.12 0.64
C GLY A 248 3.97 2.44 1.61
N HIS A 249 3.90 1.91 2.83
CA HIS A 249 4.90 2.00 3.91
C HIS A 249 5.12 3.38 4.52
N ILE A 250 5.12 4.45 3.71
CA ILE A 250 5.31 5.83 4.15
C ILE A 250 3.98 6.56 4.07
N HIS A 251 3.29 6.66 5.21
CA HIS A 251 1.89 7.10 5.29
C HIS A 251 1.73 8.57 4.89
N GLU A 252 2.67 9.42 5.31
CA GLU A 252 2.74 10.84 4.94
C GLU A 252 2.96 11.06 3.43
N GLY A 253 3.40 10.02 2.72
CA GLY A 253 3.61 10.02 1.28
C GLY A 253 2.37 9.68 0.44
N HIS A 254 1.20 9.40 1.05
CA HIS A 254 0.00 8.97 0.32
C HIS A 254 -0.36 9.91 -0.85
N GLY A 255 -0.63 9.32 -2.02
CA GLY A 255 -0.96 10.05 -3.25
C GLY A 255 -0.42 9.39 -4.51
N ALA A 256 -0.40 10.14 -5.62
CA ALA A 256 0.12 9.65 -6.90
C ALA A 256 0.89 10.73 -7.67
N GLU A 257 1.88 10.30 -8.46
CA GLU A 257 2.73 11.14 -9.31
C GLU A 257 2.98 10.46 -10.66
N ARG A 258 2.84 11.18 -11.77
CA ARG A 258 3.31 10.73 -13.09
C ARG A 258 4.71 11.25 -13.35
N ILE A 259 5.63 10.37 -13.78
CA ILE A 259 6.96 10.77 -14.26
C ILE A 259 7.08 10.51 -15.76
N GLU A 260 7.63 11.46 -16.50
CA GLU A 260 8.09 11.29 -17.88
C GLU A 260 9.62 11.10 -17.90
N TRP A 261 10.07 9.90 -18.26
CA TRP A 261 11.48 9.53 -18.37
C TRP A 261 12.15 10.25 -19.56
N SER A 262 13.38 10.71 -19.36
CA SER A 262 14.17 11.36 -20.41
C SER A 262 14.89 10.34 -21.31
N GLU A 263 15.25 10.75 -22.52
CA GLU A 263 16.16 9.97 -23.39
C GLU A 263 17.55 9.76 -22.74
N ALA A 264 17.97 10.68 -21.87
CA ALA A 264 19.24 10.59 -21.14
C ALA A 264 19.19 9.57 -19.97
N ALA A 265 18.01 9.06 -19.60
CA ALA A 265 17.89 7.98 -18.61
C ALA A 265 18.72 6.75 -18.99
N GLU A 266 18.73 6.36 -20.27
CA GLU A 266 19.54 5.22 -20.75
C GLU A 266 21.06 5.43 -20.57
N GLU A 267 21.54 6.67 -20.68
CA GLU A 267 22.95 7.01 -20.48
C GLU A 267 23.30 7.02 -18.99
N LEU A 268 22.45 7.66 -18.18
CA LEU A 268 22.56 7.70 -16.71
C LEU A 268 22.53 6.29 -16.09
N LEU A 269 21.74 5.37 -16.65
CA LEU A 269 21.66 3.98 -16.20
C LEU A 269 22.89 3.14 -16.57
N ARG A 270 23.70 3.57 -17.56
CA ARG A 270 24.99 2.95 -17.90
C ARG A 270 26.16 3.55 -17.12
N SER A 271 26.03 4.78 -16.63
CA SER A 271 27.05 5.42 -15.81
C SER A 271 27.17 4.78 -14.42
N LYS A 272 28.42 4.62 -13.94
CA LYS A 272 28.74 4.18 -12.57
C LYS A 272 28.74 5.38 -11.64
N VAL A 273 27.58 5.65 -11.06
CA VAL A 273 27.31 6.72 -10.10
C VAL A 273 27.38 6.15 -8.68
N GLU A 274 27.84 6.95 -7.72
CA GLU A 274 27.76 6.62 -6.29
C GLU A 274 26.37 6.95 -5.73
N ARG A 275 25.86 6.17 -4.78
CA ARG A 275 24.55 6.40 -4.15
C ARG A 275 24.44 7.82 -3.56
N GLY A 276 25.50 8.33 -2.93
CA GLY A 276 25.55 9.71 -2.40
C GLY A 276 25.51 10.83 -3.45
N GLN A 277 25.74 10.54 -4.74
CA GLN A 277 25.56 11.49 -5.85
C GLN A 277 24.13 11.46 -6.39
N TRP A 278 23.48 10.29 -6.31
CA TRP A 278 22.07 10.08 -6.61
C TRP A 278 21.16 10.77 -5.59
N GLU A 279 21.54 10.73 -4.30
CA GLU A 279 20.70 11.17 -3.17
C GLU A 279 20.81 12.67 -2.81
N ARG A 280 21.59 13.47 -3.57
CA ARG A 280 21.83 14.88 -3.24
C ARG A 280 20.55 15.70 -3.20
N THR A 281 20.43 16.60 -2.22
CA THR A 281 19.31 17.56 -2.13
C THR A 281 19.30 18.57 -3.27
N THR A 282 20.45 18.88 -3.87
CA THR A 282 20.59 19.84 -4.97
C THR A 282 21.30 19.22 -6.16
N GLY A 283 20.65 19.23 -7.32
CA GLY A 283 21.11 18.56 -8.54
C GLY A 283 21.43 17.06 -8.36
N PRO A 284 20.53 16.25 -7.77
CA PRO A 284 20.71 14.80 -7.71
C PRO A 284 20.86 14.19 -9.11
N ALA A 285 21.73 13.18 -9.22
CA ALA A 285 22.02 12.56 -10.52
C ALA A 285 20.78 11.98 -11.23
N TRP A 286 19.72 11.61 -10.49
CA TRP A 286 18.50 11.04 -11.08
C TRP A 286 17.67 12.04 -11.90
N GLU A 287 17.79 13.35 -11.65
CA GLU A 287 17.05 14.38 -12.40
C GLU A 287 17.38 14.36 -13.89
N ALA A 288 18.61 13.98 -14.27
CA ALA A 288 19.00 13.82 -15.67
C ALA A 288 18.20 12.73 -16.39
N GLY A 289 17.66 11.75 -15.66
CA GLY A 289 16.77 10.71 -16.17
C GLY A 289 15.31 11.13 -16.30
N VAL A 290 14.95 12.37 -15.97
CA VAL A 290 13.59 12.91 -15.99
C VAL A 290 13.53 14.12 -16.94
N LYS A 291 12.38 14.36 -17.58
CA LYS A 291 12.24 15.43 -18.58
C LYS A 291 12.17 16.84 -17.96
N PHE A 292 13.22 17.62 -18.19
CA PHE A 292 13.54 18.85 -17.45
C PHE A 292 12.81 20.16 -17.88
N ARG A 293 11.70 20.15 -18.66
CA ARG A 293 11.17 21.42 -19.25
C ARG A 293 9.65 21.66 -19.25
N GLN A 294 8.84 20.72 -18.79
CA GLN A 294 7.41 20.91 -18.49
C GLN A 294 7.08 19.94 -17.36
N ASP A 295 7.70 20.16 -16.20
CA ASP A 295 7.53 19.40 -14.96
C ASP A 295 7.37 17.90 -15.22
N GLY A 296 8.47 17.24 -15.63
CA GLY A 296 8.52 15.80 -15.92
C GLY A 296 8.19 14.90 -14.72
N ILE A 297 7.76 15.49 -13.61
CA ILE A 297 7.06 14.89 -12.48
C ILE A 297 5.79 15.74 -12.28
N ALA A 298 4.61 15.14 -12.44
CA ALA A 298 3.32 15.78 -12.21
C ALA A 298 2.58 15.05 -11.08
N ARG A 299 2.33 15.75 -9.96
CA ARG A 299 1.49 15.23 -8.88
C ARG A 299 0.03 15.17 -9.33
N ILE A 300 -0.67 14.09 -8.98
CA ILE A 300 -2.11 13.94 -9.22
C ILE A 300 -2.82 14.44 -7.98
N GLU A 301 -3.35 15.66 -8.06
CA GLU A 301 -4.18 16.22 -6.99
C GLU A 301 -5.57 15.55 -7.00
N PRO A 302 -6.02 14.96 -5.88
CA PRO A 302 -7.33 14.34 -5.79
C PRO A 302 -8.43 15.39 -5.64
N ASP A 303 -9.55 15.18 -6.33
CA ASP A 303 -10.82 15.79 -5.92
C ASP A 303 -11.30 15.04 -4.67
N VAL A 304 -11.18 15.69 -3.51
CA VAL A 304 -11.46 15.10 -2.20
C VAL A 304 -12.95 14.77 -2.02
N GLU A 305 -13.85 15.59 -2.58
CA GLU A 305 -15.29 15.35 -2.46
C GLU A 305 -15.74 14.23 -3.41
N ALA A 306 -15.19 14.18 -4.63
CA ALA A 306 -15.36 13.02 -5.50
C ALA A 306 -14.79 11.75 -4.86
N ALA A 307 -13.59 11.81 -4.25
CA ALA A 307 -12.98 10.64 -3.62
C ALA A 307 -13.78 10.09 -2.42
N LYS A 308 -14.47 10.94 -1.66
CA LYS A 308 -15.42 10.52 -0.62
C LYS A 308 -16.67 9.86 -1.22
N ALA A 309 -17.20 10.41 -2.32
CA ALA A 309 -18.40 9.90 -2.99
C ALA A 309 -18.14 8.55 -3.71
N ASP A 310 -17.03 8.47 -4.45
CA ASP A 310 -16.60 7.31 -5.23
C ASP A 310 -15.87 6.25 -4.39
N ARG A 311 -15.56 6.56 -3.13
CA ARG A 311 -14.73 5.75 -2.20
C ARG A 311 -13.35 5.36 -2.77
N ALA A 312 -12.82 6.19 -3.67
CA ALA A 312 -11.51 6.03 -4.28
C ALA A 312 -11.03 7.32 -4.96
N ILE A 313 -9.72 7.54 -5.03
CA ILE A 313 -9.12 8.56 -5.90
C ILE A 313 -8.96 7.95 -7.31
N ILE A 314 -9.63 8.53 -8.32
CA ILE A 314 -9.67 7.97 -9.68
C ILE A 314 -8.63 8.63 -10.59
N ALA A 315 -7.63 7.85 -11.04
CA ALA A 315 -6.63 8.27 -12.03
C ALA A 315 -6.97 7.74 -13.44
N GLY A 316 -7.55 8.58 -14.30
CA GLY A 316 -7.90 8.24 -15.69
C GLY A 316 -6.69 8.19 -16.62
N VAL A 317 -6.02 7.03 -16.73
CA VAL A 317 -4.76 6.86 -17.49
C VAL A 317 -4.86 6.00 -18.77
N SER A 318 -6.07 5.60 -19.16
CA SER A 318 -6.33 4.80 -20.36
C SER A 318 -6.22 5.61 -21.66
N SER A 319 -6.09 4.93 -22.81
CA SER A 319 -5.92 5.56 -24.14
C SER A 319 -7.06 6.47 -24.61
N ASP A 320 -8.21 6.40 -23.94
CA ASP A 320 -9.40 7.24 -24.15
C ASP A 320 -9.52 8.39 -23.13
N SER A 321 -8.55 8.55 -22.23
CA SER A 321 -8.47 9.69 -21.31
C SER A 321 -7.77 10.89 -21.96
N GLY A 322 -7.89 12.06 -21.34
CA GLY A 322 -7.14 13.27 -21.76
C GLY A 322 -5.65 13.24 -21.42
N SER A 323 -5.17 12.22 -20.72
CA SER A 323 -3.78 12.10 -20.25
C SER A 323 -3.34 10.62 -20.15
N PRO A 324 -3.27 9.89 -21.28
CA PRO A 324 -2.88 8.48 -21.28
C PRO A 324 -1.42 8.30 -20.86
N LEU A 325 -1.09 7.14 -20.28
CA LEU A 325 0.30 6.73 -20.03
C LEU A 325 0.91 6.12 -21.31
N GLU A 326 2.06 6.64 -21.74
CA GLU A 326 2.82 6.10 -22.87
C GLU A 326 3.87 5.09 -22.38
N ARG A 327 3.74 3.84 -22.83
CA ARG A 327 4.60 2.74 -22.42
C ARG A 327 6.08 3.00 -22.76
N GLY A 328 6.95 2.84 -21.77
CA GLY A 328 8.38 3.07 -21.92
C GLY A 328 8.77 4.55 -21.89
N ARG A 329 7.81 5.46 -21.68
CA ARG A 329 8.03 6.91 -21.53
C ARG A 329 7.49 7.42 -20.20
N ASP A 330 6.31 6.96 -19.79
CA ASP A 330 5.70 7.32 -18.51
C ASP A 330 5.72 6.19 -17.49
N THR A 331 5.78 6.56 -16.21
CA THR A 331 5.41 5.71 -15.07
C THR A 331 4.53 6.49 -14.11
N LEU A 332 3.41 5.89 -13.69
CA LEU A 332 2.58 6.37 -12.59
C LEU A 332 3.04 5.74 -11.28
N PHE A 333 3.55 6.55 -10.36
CA PHE A 333 3.84 6.18 -8.99
C PHE A 333 2.57 6.36 -8.14
N VAL A 334 2.25 5.37 -7.31
CA VAL A 334 1.08 5.41 -6.41
C VAL A 334 1.52 4.93 -5.03
N ASN A 335 1.54 5.85 -4.06
CA ASN A 335 1.61 5.50 -2.65
C ASN A 335 0.17 5.36 -2.14
N ALA A 336 -0.22 4.12 -1.87
CA ALA A 336 -1.57 3.74 -1.48
C ALA A 336 -1.66 3.39 0.01
N ALA A 337 -0.74 3.86 0.86
CA ALA A 337 -0.87 3.71 2.31
C ALA A 337 -2.11 4.48 2.80
N ILE A 338 -3.12 3.75 3.27
CA ILE A 338 -4.46 4.32 3.55
C ILE A 338 -4.71 4.75 5.01
N MET A 339 -3.78 4.41 5.90
CA MET A 339 -3.89 4.59 7.33
C MET A 339 -2.96 5.71 7.79
N ASP A 340 -3.50 6.67 8.54
CA ASP A 340 -2.69 7.55 9.39
C ASP A 340 -2.40 6.81 10.71
N GLN A 341 -1.23 7.01 11.32
CA GLN A 341 -0.91 6.45 12.65
C GLN A 341 -1.63 7.20 13.79
N GLU A 342 -2.96 7.21 13.77
CA GLU A 342 -3.75 7.44 14.98
C GLU A 342 -4.12 6.10 15.64
N THR A 343 -3.65 5.93 16.88
CA THR A 343 -3.97 4.85 17.85
C THR A 343 -3.32 3.47 17.64
N SER A 344 -2.17 3.30 18.30
CA SER A 344 -2.00 2.14 19.18
C SER A 344 -1.24 2.52 20.45
N ASP A 345 -1.80 2.15 21.61
CA ASP A 345 -1.07 2.13 22.88
C ASP A 345 -0.10 0.95 22.85
N ASP A 346 1.18 1.21 22.69
CA ASP A 346 2.21 0.19 22.74
C ASP A 346 2.40 -0.30 24.20
N PRO A 347 2.10 -1.58 24.51
CA PRO A 347 2.29 -2.12 25.86
C PRO A 347 3.76 -2.50 26.14
N SER A 348 4.70 -2.31 25.21
CA SER A 348 6.13 -2.63 25.40
C SER A 348 6.82 -1.75 26.44
N GLY A 349 6.27 -0.57 26.75
CA GLY A 349 6.83 0.35 27.74
C GLY A 349 8.09 1.09 27.29
N ILE A 350 8.52 0.95 26.02
CA ILE A 350 9.59 1.76 25.42
C ILE A 350 8.99 3.11 24.99
N GLY A 351 8.59 3.90 25.98
CA GLY A 351 7.88 5.15 25.77
C GLY A 351 8.74 6.23 25.11
N MET A 352 8.48 6.52 23.84
CA MET A 352 8.67 7.88 23.32
C MET A 352 7.61 8.79 23.96
N ASN A 353 8.03 9.96 24.43
CA ASN A 353 7.18 10.84 25.23
C ASN A 353 5.95 11.30 24.43
N ALA A 354 4.80 11.39 25.10
CA ALA A 354 3.54 11.85 24.52
C ALA A 354 3.51 13.38 24.17
N ALA A 355 4.68 14.00 24.01
CA ALA A 355 4.86 15.37 23.55
C ALA A 355 5.07 15.47 22.02
N ASP A 356 5.48 14.37 21.35
CA ASP A 356 5.64 14.32 19.88
C ASP A 356 4.37 13.84 19.14
N ARG A 357 3.25 13.65 19.85
CA ARG A 357 1.98 13.15 19.29
C ARG A 357 0.98 14.28 19.00
N SER A 358 1.38 15.29 18.23
CA SER A 358 0.47 16.35 17.77
C SER A 358 0.74 16.84 16.34
N TYR A 359 0.71 15.92 15.37
CA TYR A 359 0.66 16.28 13.95
C TYR A 359 -0.79 16.23 13.47
N ARG A 360 -1.57 17.21 13.92
CA ARG A 360 -2.82 17.54 13.21
C ARG A 360 -2.43 17.92 11.79
N PHE A 361 -3.11 17.33 10.81
CA PHE A 361 -3.29 18.04 9.54
C PHE A 361 -3.84 19.43 9.87
N LEU A 362 -3.07 20.47 9.50
CA LEU A 362 -3.61 21.81 9.43
C LEU A 362 -4.63 21.80 8.29
N ASP A 363 -5.89 21.60 8.66
CA ASP A 363 -7.04 21.91 7.84
C ASP A 363 -6.95 23.39 7.39
N PRO A 364 -6.76 23.66 6.08
CA PRO A 364 -6.73 25.02 5.57
C PRO A 364 -8.12 25.51 5.17
N TRP A 365 -9.22 24.95 5.73
CA TRP A 365 -10.60 25.26 5.33
C TRP A 365 -11.55 25.60 6.49
N GLY A 366 -11.28 26.74 7.16
CA GLY A 366 -12.37 27.63 7.57
C GLY A 366 -12.42 28.09 9.02
N ALA A 367 -11.84 29.27 9.29
CA ALA A 367 -12.17 30.09 10.46
C ALA A 367 -11.81 31.57 10.26
N ASP A 368 -12.35 32.22 9.21
CA ASP A 368 -12.37 33.69 9.11
C ASP A 368 -13.75 34.23 9.53
N GLU A 369 -13.97 34.34 10.84
CA GLU A 369 -14.96 35.28 11.40
C GLU A 369 -14.20 36.47 12.04
N GLU A 370 -14.16 37.60 11.33
CA GLU A 370 -14.47 38.94 11.88
C GLU A 370 -14.39 40.00 10.76
N ALA A 371 -15.53 40.21 10.07
CA ALA A 371 -15.75 41.41 9.27
C ALA A 371 -17.23 41.83 9.31
N SER A 372 -17.54 42.77 10.20
CA SER A 372 -18.79 43.55 10.23
C SER A 372 -18.44 45.05 10.27
N PRO A 373 -19.35 45.98 9.90
CA PRO A 373 -20.79 45.80 9.61
C PRO A 373 -21.29 46.44 8.29
N GLY A 374 -22.49 46.04 7.82
CA GLY A 374 -23.17 46.75 6.72
C GLY A 374 -24.60 46.30 6.38
N ARG A 375 -25.62 46.96 6.98
CA ARG A 375 -26.92 47.42 6.39
C ARG A 375 -27.33 46.81 5.02
N VAL A 376 -28.54 46.30 4.72
CA VAL A 376 -29.90 46.18 5.34
C VAL A 376 -30.70 45.10 4.54
N HIS A 377 -31.97 44.71 4.74
CA HIS A 377 -33.14 45.31 5.45
C HIS A 377 -34.10 44.23 6.03
N ALA A 378 -35.16 44.73 6.68
CA ALA A 378 -36.35 44.07 7.21
C ALA A 378 -37.32 43.45 6.16
N ASP A 379 -38.07 42.39 6.53
CA ASP A 379 -39.47 42.55 7.00
C ASP A 379 -40.14 41.26 7.54
N HIS A 380 -41.20 41.50 8.33
CA HIS A 380 -42.13 40.63 9.05
C HIS A 380 -42.57 39.29 8.38
N PHE A 381 -42.90 38.22 9.12
CA PHE A 381 -44.15 38.07 9.90
C PHE A 381 -44.06 37.17 11.17
N ALA A 382 -45.15 37.16 11.95
CA ALA A 382 -45.14 36.90 13.38
C ALA A 382 -45.87 35.60 13.84
N THR A 383 -45.27 34.90 14.82
CA THR A 383 -45.90 34.38 16.08
C THR A 383 -46.85 33.15 16.02
N PRO A 384 -47.30 32.54 17.17
CA PRO A 384 -46.47 31.60 17.94
C PRO A 384 -47.21 30.36 18.54
N ALA A 385 -46.45 29.48 19.22
CA ALA A 385 -46.90 28.48 20.21
C ALA A 385 -47.76 27.29 19.68
N SER A 386 -47.76 26.09 20.28
CA SER A 386 -47.43 25.69 21.67
C SER A 386 -46.99 24.22 21.77
N ALA A 387 -46.24 23.90 22.83
CA ALA A 387 -45.93 22.54 23.33
C ALA A 387 -47.15 21.94 24.10
N PRO A 388 -47.18 20.67 24.61
CA PRO A 388 -46.04 19.75 24.80
C PRO A 388 -46.25 18.24 24.50
N LEU A 389 -45.15 17.49 24.67
CA LEU A 389 -45.02 16.06 25.03
C LEU A 389 -45.83 15.71 26.33
N PRO A 390 -46.07 14.43 26.75
CA PRO A 390 -45.02 13.40 26.77
C PRO A 390 -45.42 11.89 26.82
N GLU A 391 -44.39 11.06 27.11
CA GLU A 391 -44.40 9.70 27.70
C GLU A 391 -44.95 8.53 26.86
N ASP A 392 -44.54 7.27 27.06
CA ASP A 392 -43.33 6.59 27.60
C ASP A 392 -43.59 5.06 27.45
N ARG A 393 -42.56 4.21 27.61
CA ARG A 393 -42.67 2.75 27.90
C ARG A 393 -43.08 1.81 26.76
N THR A 394 -42.67 0.53 26.74
CA THR A 394 -41.53 -0.27 27.28
C THR A 394 -41.61 -1.66 26.61
N SER A 395 -40.63 -2.53 26.85
CA SER A 395 -40.77 -4.01 26.86
C SER A 395 -40.79 -4.72 25.49
N GLU A 396 -40.32 -5.96 25.30
CA GLU A 396 -39.38 -6.84 26.04
C GLU A 396 -39.15 -8.11 25.18
N HIS A 397 -38.04 -8.82 25.41
CA HIS A 397 -37.75 -10.23 25.03
C HIS A 397 -37.76 -10.61 23.50
N ASP A 398 -36.76 -11.30 22.91
CA ASP A 398 -35.95 -12.49 23.32
C ASP A 398 -36.77 -13.80 23.35
N PRO A 399 -36.24 -15.05 23.19
CA PRO A 399 -34.94 -15.55 22.69
C PRO A 399 -35.06 -16.68 21.62
N THR A 400 -33.94 -17.39 21.37
CA THR A 400 -33.80 -18.82 20.96
C THR A 400 -33.67 -19.15 19.45
N ARG A 401 -32.97 -20.21 18.99
CA ARG A 401 -32.56 -21.48 19.65
C ARG A 401 -31.50 -22.30 18.85
N ILE A 402 -30.72 -23.17 19.54
CA ILE A 402 -30.06 -24.44 19.07
C ILE A 402 -29.01 -24.33 17.93
N SER A 403 -27.75 -24.82 17.98
CA SER A 403 -27.02 -25.94 18.65
C SER A 403 -26.82 -27.22 17.81
N ASP A 404 -25.64 -27.82 18.03
CA ASP A 404 -25.21 -29.19 17.65
C ASP A 404 -24.94 -29.50 16.15
N GLY A 405 -23.92 -30.30 15.77
CA GLY A 405 -22.84 -30.92 16.55
C GLY A 405 -22.34 -32.26 15.95
N THR A 406 -21.01 -32.49 15.98
CA THR A 406 -20.32 -33.79 15.74
C THR A 406 -20.39 -34.42 14.33
N GLY A 407 -19.46 -35.26 13.84
CA GLY A 407 -18.12 -35.65 14.34
C GLY A 407 -17.57 -36.96 13.70
N THR A 408 -16.25 -37.20 13.80
CA THR A 408 -15.52 -38.49 13.55
C THR A 408 -15.37 -39.01 12.11
N GLY A 409 -14.30 -39.72 11.68
CA GLY A 409 -12.97 -39.97 12.29
C GLY A 409 -12.17 -41.15 11.66
N ARG A 410 -10.82 -41.19 11.87
CA ARG A 410 -9.85 -42.33 11.72
C ARG A 410 -9.62 -42.93 10.29
N ASP A 411 -8.56 -43.70 9.95
CA ASP A 411 -7.42 -44.30 10.68
C ASP A 411 -6.20 -44.64 9.75
N GLY A 412 -5.01 -44.94 10.33
CA GLY A 412 -3.91 -45.79 9.77
C GLY A 412 -3.05 -45.26 8.58
N THR A 413 -1.77 -45.61 8.38
CA THR A 413 -0.86 -46.58 9.04
C THR A 413 0.64 -46.29 8.78
N ARG A 414 1.55 -46.89 9.57
CA ARG A 414 3.03 -46.83 9.47
C ARG A 414 3.62 -47.65 8.30
N LYS A 415 4.81 -47.27 7.80
CA LYS A 415 6.09 -47.98 8.08
C LYS A 415 7.33 -47.31 7.47
N GLY A 416 8.45 -47.48 8.18
CA GLY A 416 9.79 -46.96 7.94
C GLY A 416 10.59 -47.22 9.22
#